data_AF-A0A6P1D0J9-F1
#
_entry.id   AF-A0A6P1D0J9-F1
#
_cell.length_a   1.000
_cell.length_b   1.000
_cell.length_c   1.000
_cell.angle_alpha   90.00
_cell.angle_beta   90.00
_cell.angle_gamma   90.00
#
_symmetry.space_group_name_H-M   'P 1'
#
loop_
_entity.id
_entity.type
_entity.pdbx_description
1 polymer ?
#
loop_
_entity_poly.entity_id
_entity_poly.type
_entity_poly.pdbx_seq_one_letter_code
_entity_poly.pdbx_strand_id
1 'polypeptide(L)' 'MVTIEVRDIPDDDAEVLRQRAAAAGLSLEEHVREQLIASARRHYRVEALEDIRKALAANPLPGENPDKVVEDLRREFEDC' A
#
# COMPACT_ATOMS: atom_id res chain seq x y z
N MET A 1 -14.47 -5.21 13.98
CA MET A 1 -13.74 -4.05 14.52
C MET A 1 -12.51 -4.58 15.22
N VAL A 2 -11.33 -4.13 14.81
CA VAL A 2 -10.05 -4.51 15.42
C VAL A 2 -9.42 -3.25 15.96
N THR A 3 -8.94 -3.30 17.20
CA THR A 3 -8.22 -2.20 17.84
C THR A 3 -6.75 -2.58 17.89
N ILE A 4 -5.89 -1.64 17.50
CA ILE A 4 -4.43 -1.81 17.49
C ILE A 4 -3.85 -0.76 18.42
N GLU A 5 -3.04 -1.20 19.39
CA GLU A 5 -2.22 -0.31 20.21
C GLU A 5 -0.79 -0.33 19.66
N VAL A 6 -0.26 0.86 19.36
CA VAL A 6 1.13 1.01 18.93
C VAL A 6 1.92 1.60 20.08
N ARG A 7 2.99 0.91 20.49
CA ARG A 7 3.85 1.26 21.62
C ARG A 7 5.27 1.54 21.10
N ASP A 8 6.09 2.10 21.97
CA ASP A 8 7.52 2.33 21.71
C ASP A 8 7.81 3.20 20.48
N ILE A 9 6.94 4.18 20.21
CA ILE A 9 7.19 5.20 19.19
C ILE A 9 8.17 6.21 19.78
N PRO A 10 9.33 6.47 19.13
CA PRO A 10 10.25 7.51 19.54
C PRO A 10 9.56 8.88 19.59
N ASP A 11 9.91 9.71 20.57
CA ASP A 11 9.24 11.00 20.78
C ASP A 11 9.32 11.91 19.55
N ASP A 12 10.47 11.91 18.87
CA ASP A 12 10.70 12.69 17.64
C ASP A 12 9.76 12.25 16.51
N ASP A 13 9.59 10.95 16.31
CA ASP A 13 8.70 10.39 15.29
C ASP A 13 7.23 10.66 15.64
N ALA A 14 6.87 10.54 16.92
CA ALA A 14 5.53 10.86 17.40
C ALA A 14 5.18 12.34 17.18
N GLU A 15 6.16 13.24 17.32
CA GLU A 15 5.96 14.66 17.02
C GLU A 15 5.74 14.92 15.54
N VAL A 16 6.54 14.30 14.66
CA VAL A 16 6.34 14.38 13.21
C VAL A 16 4.95 13.91 12.81
N LEU A 17 4.47 12.80 13.38
CA LEU A 17 3.13 12.28 13.10
C LEU A 17 2.04 13.25 13.57
N ARG A 18 2.19 13.86 14.75
CA ARG A 18 1.27 14.90 15.25
C ARG A 18 1.24 16.13 14.35
N GLN A 19 2.40 16.61 13.92
CA GLN A 19 2.51 17.76 13.02
C GLN A 19 1.82 17.49 11.67
N ARG A 20 2.02 16.30 11.11
CA ARG A 20 1.36 15.89 9.86
C ARG A 20 -0.15 15.74 10.00
N ALA A 21 -0.61 15.14 11.10
CA ALA A 21 -2.04 15.04 11.38
C ALA A 21 -2.68 16.44 11.50
N ALA A 22 -2.03 17.35 12.23
CA ALA A 22 -2.49 18.73 12.37
C ALA A 22 -2.50 19.48 11.03
N ALA A 23 -1.49 19.30 10.19
CA ALA A 23 -1.45 19.90 8.85
C ALA A 23 -2.57 19.38 7.93
N ALA A 24 -3.01 18.13 8.13
CA ALA A 24 -4.15 17.54 7.43
C ALA A 24 -5.51 17.89 8.06
N GLY A 25 -5.53 18.58 9.22
CA GLY A 25 -6.74 18.86 9.98
C GLY A 25 -7.39 17.62 10.61
N LEU A 26 -6.62 16.55 10.79
CA LEU A 26 -7.07 15.27 11.33
C LEU A 26 -6.54 15.05 12.76
N SER A 27 -7.25 14.24 13.54
CA SER A 27 -6.65 13.69 14.75
C SER A 27 -5.52 12.71 14.40
N LEU A 28 -4.59 12.50 15.34
CA LEU A 28 -3.49 11.57 15.15
C LEU A 28 -3.97 10.15 14.82
N GLU A 29 -5.03 9.69 15.50
CA GLU A 29 -5.61 8.36 15.29
C GLU A 29 -6.21 8.24 13.88
N GLU A 30 -6.92 9.25 13.41
CA GLU A 30 -7.49 9.27 12.05
C GLU A 30 -6.40 9.26 10.99
N HIS A 31 -5.36 10.07 11.18
CA HIS A 31 -4.25 10.15 10.25
C HIS A 31 -3.49 8.82 10.15
N VAL A 32 -3.18 8.19 11.29
CA VAL A 32 -2.50 6.88 11.32
C VAL A 32 -3.39 5.79 10.73
N ARG A 33 -4.70 5.81 11.03
CA ARG A 33 -5.66 4.86 10.45
C ARG A 33 -5.69 4.95 8.92
N GLU A 34 -5.75 6.15 8.37
CA GLU A 34 -5.73 6.36 6.92
C GLU A 34 -4.43 5.87 6.30
N GLN A 35 -3.28 6.15 6.92
CA GLN A 35 -1.99 5.64 6.46
C GLN A 35 -1.93 4.11 6.48
N LEU A 36 -2.45 3.46 7.53
CA LEU A 36 -2.49 2.00 7.62
C LEU A 36 -3.40 1.39 6.55
N ILE A 37 -4.57 1.98 6.31
CA ILE A 37 -5.49 1.54 5.25
C ILE A 37 -4.84 1.69 3.87
N ALA A 38 -4.22 2.84 3.61
CA ALA A 38 -3.52 3.09 2.35
C ALA A 38 -2.37 2.09 2.15
N SER A 39 -1.59 1.82 3.20
CA SER A 39 -0.48 0.87 3.18
C SER A 39 -0.95 -0.56 2.93
N ALA A 40 -2.04 -0.99 3.58
CA ALA A 40 -2.65 -2.30 3.36
C ALA A 40 -3.18 -2.45 1.93
N ARG A 41 -3.85 -1.42 1.38
CA ARG A 41 -4.31 -1.42 -0.01
C ARG A 41 -3.15 -1.47 -0.99
N ARG A 42 -2.04 -0.78 -0.70
CA ARG A 42 -0.84 -0.83 -1.53
C ARG A 42 -0.20 -2.22 -1.51
N HIS A 43 -0.09 -2.85 -0.34
CA HIS A 43 0.43 -4.23 -0.25
C HIS A 43 -0.45 -5.21 -1.00
N TYR A 44 -1.78 -5.10 -0.89
CA TYR A 44 -2.70 -5.93 -1.66
C TYR A 44 -2.51 -5.78 -3.17
N ARG A 45 -2.25 -4.55 -3.67
CA ARG A 45 -1.95 -4.33 -5.09
C ARG A 45 -0.63 -5.00 -5.51
N VAL A 46 0.41 -4.93 -4.68
CA VAL A 46 1.71 -5.55 -4.96
C VAL A 46 1.63 -7.07 -4.93
N GLU A 47 0.97 -7.65 -3.93
CA GLU A 47 0.76 -9.11 -3.83
C GLU A 47 -0.14 -9.62 -4.96
N ALA A 48 -1.23 -8.92 -5.27
CA ALA A 48 -2.08 -9.25 -6.41
C ALA A 48 -1.30 -9.26 -7.73
N LEU A 49 -0.33 -8.35 -7.87
CA LEU A 49 0.52 -8.31 -9.05
C LEU A 49 1.46 -9.53 -9.13
N GLU A 50 1.98 -10.01 -8.00
CA GLU A 50 2.73 -11.27 -7.96
C GLU A 50 1.86 -12.49 -8.26
N ASP A 51 0.62 -12.50 -7.79
CA ASP A 51 -0.32 -13.59 -8.08
C ASP A 51 -0.75 -13.60 -9.55
N ILE A 52 -0.95 -12.42 -10.16
CA ILE A 52 -1.15 -12.27 -11.61
C ILE A 52 0.07 -12.79 -12.37
N ARG A 53 1.29 -12.47 -11.92
CA ARG A 53 2.53 -12.99 -12.52
C ARG A 53 2.57 -14.52 -12.47
N LYS A 54 2.26 -15.12 -11.32
CA LYS A 54 2.22 -16.59 -11.16
C LYS A 54 1.16 -17.22 -12.05
N ALA A 55 -0.03 -16.62 -12.15
CA ALA A 55 -1.11 -17.09 -13.01
C ALA A 55 -0.72 -17.05 -14.50
N LEU A 56 -0.09 -15.96 -14.95
CA LEU A 56 0.42 -15.82 -16.32
C LEU A 56 1.60 -16.75 -16.62
N ALA A 57 2.46 -17.03 -15.64
CA ALA A 57 3.52 -18.03 -15.79
C ALA A 57 2.96 -19.46 -15.89
N ALA A 58 1.86 -19.75 -15.19
CA ALA A 58 1.20 -21.06 -15.21
C ALA A 58 0.34 -21.27 -16.46
N ASN A 59 -0.26 -20.22 -17.00
CA ASN A 59 -1.04 -20.25 -18.25
C ASN A 59 -0.71 -19.01 -19.11
N PRO A 60 0.37 -19.07 -19.90
CA PRO A 60 0.82 -17.92 -20.68
C PRO A 60 -0.20 -17.54 -21.76
N LEU A 61 -0.54 -16.26 -21.80
CA LEU A 61 -1.31 -15.68 -22.90
C LEU A 61 -0.51 -15.82 -24.21
N PRO A 62 -1.13 -16.23 -25.32
CA PRO A 62 -0.43 -16.44 -26.56
C PRO A 62 0.17 -15.14 -27.09
N GLY A 63 1.50 -15.08 -27.14
CA GLY A 63 2.26 -13.95 -27.68
C GLY A 63 2.60 -12.84 -26.68
N GLU A 64 2.22 -12.97 -25.41
CA GLU A 64 2.49 -11.96 -24.38
C GLU A 64 3.52 -12.45 -23.36
N ASN A 65 4.42 -11.54 -22.97
CA ASN A 65 5.37 -11.80 -21.89
C ASN A 65 4.71 -11.46 -20.54
N PRO A 66 4.58 -12.42 -19.60
CA PRO A 66 4.00 -12.19 -18.28
C PRO A 66 4.60 -11.00 -17.52
N ASP A 67 5.92 -10.78 -17.67
CA ASP A 67 6.63 -9.71 -16.98
C ASP A 67 6.27 -8.34 -17.55
N LYS A 68 5.99 -8.25 -18.85
CA LYS A 68 5.53 -7.03 -19.53
C LYS A 68 4.13 -6.63 -19.05
N VAL A 69 3.20 -7.58 -18.99
CA VAL A 69 1.82 -7.35 -18.53
C VAL A 69 1.80 -6.86 -17.08
N VAL A 70 2.65 -7.46 -16.24
CA VAL A 70 2.83 -7.07 -14.84
C VAL A 70 3.44 -5.66 -14.71
N GLU A 71 4.40 -5.30 -15.56
CA GLU A 71 5.00 -3.96 -15.54
C GLU A 71 4.01 -2.87 -15.99
N ASP A 72 3.20 -3.15 -17.02
CA ASP A 72 2.18 -2.22 -17.52
C ASP A 72 1.09 -1.97 -16.46
N LEU A 73 0.59 -3.03 -15.82
CA LEU A 73 -0.36 -2.91 -14.71
C LEU A 73 0.22 -2.13 -13.53
N ARG A 74 1.49 -2.38 -13.16
CA ARG A 74 2.16 -1.62 -12.08
C ARG A 74 2.12 -0.12 -12.35
N ARG A 75 2.45 0.28 -13.58
CA ARG A 75 2.49 1.69 -13.98
C ARG A 75 1.10 2.34 -13.89
N GLU A 76 0.07 1.65 -14.39
CA GLU A 76 -1.31 2.11 -14.30
C GLU A 76 -1.80 2.27 -12.85
N PHE A 77 -1.35 1.40 -11.93
CA PHE A 77 -1.67 1.51 -10.50
C PHE A 77 -0.87 2.58 -9.73
N GLU A 78 0.27 3.04 -10.24
CA GLU A 78 1.09 4.11 -9.65
C GLU A 78 0.67 5.52 -10.13
N ASP A 79 0.01 5.62 -11.29
CA ASP A 79 -0.51 6.88 -11.86
C ASP A 79 -1.89 7.33 -11.30
N CYS A 80 -2.49 6.57 -10.37
CA CYS A 80 -3.76 6.87 -9.67
C CYS A 80 -3.57 7.14 -8.17
#